data_AF-A0A2D8A7A1-F1
#
_entry.id   AF-A0A2D8A7A1-F1
#
_cell.length_a   1.000
_cell.length_b   1.000
_cell.length_c   1.000
_cell.angle_alpha   90.00
_cell.angle_beta   90.00
_cell.angle_gamma   90.00
#
_symmetry.space_group_name_H-M   'P 1'
#
loop_
_entity.id
_entity.type
_entity.pdbx_description
1 polymer ?
#
loop_
_entity_poly.entity_id
_entity_poly.type
_entity_poly.pdbx_seq_one_letter_code
_entity_poly.pdbx_strand_id
1 'polypeptide(L)'
;MMNVRLVYYSLATRDMSLLDVQQILDVARPNNDSLHICGMLCYEQRYFLQALEGERADVNELYLSIAEDARHDEVVIISYQEIDEPMFNEWQMGFAPASDHFYSLLSELGQNSFDLSELTAEQALKLLQRLSESPE
;
A
#
# COMPACT_ATOMS: atom_id res chain seq x y z
N MET A 1 12.22 20.20 -4.78
CA MET A 1 11.06 19.33 -5.09
C MET A 1 10.76 18.57 -3.82
N MET A 2 9.49 18.35 -3.53
CA MET A 2 9.03 17.91 -2.21
C MET A 2 8.45 16.51 -2.34
N ASN A 3 9.13 15.53 -1.74
CA ASN A 3 8.63 14.17 -1.73
C ASN A 3 7.59 14.01 -0.63
N VAL A 4 6.61 13.16 -0.88
CA VAL A 4 5.54 12.83 0.06
C VAL A 4 5.38 11.32 0.18
N ARG A 5 4.82 10.89 1.31
CA ARG A 5 4.28 9.54 1.51
C ARG A 5 2.79 9.64 1.74
N LEU A 6 2.02 8.92 0.93
CA LEU A 6 0.58 8.70 1.10
C LEU A 6 0.37 7.24 1.52
N VAL A 7 -0.26 7.03 2.68
CA VAL A 7 -0.71 5.70 3.13
C VAL A 7 -2.23 5.69 3.19
N TYR A 8 -2.85 4.71 2.56
CA TYR A 8 -4.30 4.57 2.53
C TYR A 8 -4.72 3.11 2.55
N TYR A 9 -5.99 2.88 2.92
CA TYR A 9 -6.65 1.60 2.69
C TYR A 9 -7.93 1.75 1.88
N SER A 10 -8.43 0.63 1.38
CA SER A 10 -9.70 0.54 0.66
C SER A 10 -10.23 -0.88 0.68
N LEU A 11 -11.50 -1.06 0.33
CA LEU A 11 -12.15 -2.37 0.26
C LEU A 11 -12.29 -2.82 -1.20
N ALA A 12 -11.84 -4.01 -1.51
CA ALA A 12 -12.06 -4.65 -2.80
C ALA A 12 -13.55 -4.93 -2.99
N THR A 13 -14.08 -4.61 -4.17
CA THR A 13 -15.50 -4.81 -4.50
C THR A 13 -15.88 -6.29 -4.62
N ARG A 14 -14.88 -7.17 -4.71
CA ARG A 14 -15.00 -8.64 -4.65
C ARG A 14 -13.72 -9.25 -4.06
N ASP A 15 -13.77 -10.54 -3.76
CA ASP A 15 -12.55 -11.28 -3.44
C ASP A 15 -11.60 -11.30 -4.65
N MET A 16 -10.34 -10.96 -4.38
CA MET A 16 -9.26 -10.94 -5.37
C MET A 16 -8.42 -12.20 -5.23
N SER A 17 -8.20 -12.88 -6.35
CA SER A 17 -7.21 -13.95 -6.45
C SER A 17 -5.81 -13.36 -6.58
N LEU A 18 -4.78 -14.19 -6.35
CA LEU A 18 -3.39 -13.81 -6.63
C LEU A 18 -3.19 -13.35 -8.08
N LEU A 19 -3.93 -13.93 -9.04
CA LEU A 19 -3.88 -13.51 -10.43
C LEU A 19 -4.47 -12.10 -10.63
N ASP A 20 -5.56 -11.78 -9.94
CA ASP A 20 -6.16 -10.43 -10.01
C ASP A 20 -5.19 -9.38 -9.46
N VAL A 21 -4.50 -9.70 -8.35
CA VAL A 21 -3.49 -8.80 -7.77
C VAL A 21 -2.26 -8.69 -8.68
N GLN A 22 -1.83 -9.78 -9.29
CA GLN A 22 -0.75 -9.75 -10.27
C GLN A 22 -1.07 -8.81 -11.43
N GLN A 23 -2.31 -8.79 -11.93
CA GLN A 23 -2.74 -7.86 -12.97
C GLN A 23 -2.71 -6.38 -12.51
N ILE A 24 -2.97 -6.10 -11.23
CA ILE A 24 -2.76 -4.76 -10.66
C ILE A 24 -1.28 -4.41 -10.74
N LEU A 25 -0.40 -5.31 -10.29
CA LEU A 25 1.05 -5.07 -10.24
C LEU A 25 1.68 -4.92 -11.63
N ASP A 26 1.20 -5.66 -12.62
CA ASP A 26 1.66 -5.58 -14.01
C ASP A 26 1.40 -4.20 -14.62
N VAL A 27 0.37 -3.50 -14.16
CA VAL A 27 0.06 -2.12 -14.56
C VAL A 27 0.76 -1.10 -13.65
N ALA A 28 0.75 -1.33 -12.34
CA ALA A 28 1.28 -0.39 -11.36
C ALA A 28 2.80 -0.20 -11.51
N ARG A 29 3.57 -1.29 -11.64
CA ARG A 29 5.04 -1.23 -11.69
C ARG A 29 5.58 -0.35 -12.84
N PRO A 30 5.20 -0.53 -14.12
CA PRO A 30 5.70 0.31 -15.20
C PRO A 30 5.22 1.76 -15.10
N ASN A 31 3.97 1.98 -14.67
CA ASN A 31 3.44 3.35 -14.49
C ASN A 31 4.21 4.09 -13.39
N ASN A 32 4.40 3.43 -12.24
CA ASN A 32 5.12 3.98 -11.11
C ASN A 32 6.59 4.27 -11.45
N ASP A 33 7.27 3.36 -12.15
CA ASP A 33 8.65 3.58 -12.60
C ASP A 33 8.78 4.82 -13.49
N SER A 34 7.82 5.04 -14.39
CA SER A 34 7.79 6.21 -15.27
C SER A 34 7.57 7.54 -14.53
N LEU A 35 6.94 7.49 -13.35
CA LEU A 35 6.66 8.63 -12.47
C LEU A 35 7.66 8.74 -11.31
N HIS A 36 8.66 7.86 -11.25
CA HIS A 36 9.59 7.74 -10.11
C HIS A 36 8.87 7.58 -8.76
N ILE A 37 7.76 6.85 -8.76
CA ILE A 37 6.99 6.51 -7.56
C ILE A 37 7.40 5.12 -7.09
N CYS A 38 7.66 4.98 -5.80
CA CYS A 38 7.89 3.69 -5.16
C CYS A 38 6.82 3.42 -4.09
N GLY A 39 6.75 2.18 -3.59
CA GLY A 39 5.73 1.85 -2.62
C GLY A 39 5.57 0.37 -2.33
N MET A 40 4.59 0.08 -1.48
CA MET A 40 4.23 -1.27 -1.03
C MET A 40 2.72 -1.42 -1.04
N LEU A 41 2.25 -2.55 -1.56
CA LEU A 41 0.85 -2.97 -1.56
C LEU A 41 0.69 -4.25 -0.74
N CYS A 42 -0.35 -4.30 0.08
CA CYS A 42 -0.79 -5.50 0.77
C CYS A 42 -2.28 -5.72 0.49
N TYR A 43 -2.67 -6.98 0.35
CA TYR A 43 -4.07 -7.38 0.19
C TYR A 43 -4.40 -8.53 1.16
N GLU A 44 -5.44 -8.34 1.98
CA GLU A 44 -5.98 -9.40 2.82
C GLU A 44 -7.47 -9.23 3.11
N GLN A 45 -8.24 -10.31 3.13
CA GLN A 45 -9.69 -10.29 3.48
C GLN A 45 -10.47 -9.12 2.86
N ARG A 46 -10.22 -8.87 1.57
CA ARG A 46 -10.76 -7.75 0.78
C ARG A 46 -10.20 -6.36 1.08
N TYR A 47 -9.35 -6.14 2.07
CA TYR A 47 -8.71 -4.85 2.19
C TYR A 47 -7.45 -4.76 1.35
N PHE A 48 -7.28 -3.62 0.69
CA PHE A 48 -5.99 -3.15 0.22
C PHE A 48 -5.41 -2.17 1.25
N LEU A 49 -4.13 -2.33 1.57
CA LEU A 49 -3.32 -1.35 2.29
C LEU A 49 -2.14 -0.97 1.39
N GLN A 50 -1.96 0.32 1.13
CA GLN A 50 -0.93 0.77 0.21
C GLN A 50 -0.20 2.02 0.69
N ALA A 51 1.11 2.04 0.48
CA ALA A 51 1.94 3.24 0.56
C ALA A 51 2.44 3.64 -0.83
N LEU A 52 2.37 4.94 -1.13
CA LEU A 52 2.93 5.58 -2.31
C LEU A 52 3.93 6.66 -1.88
N GLU A 53 5.09 6.69 -2.51
CA GLU A 53 6.15 7.66 -2.24
C GLU A 53 6.72 8.24 -3.53
N GLY A 54 6.91 9.54 -3.57
CA GLY A 54 7.43 10.22 -4.76
C GLY A 54 7.18 11.71 -4.71
N GLU A 55 7.29 12.37 -5.85
CA GLU A 55 6.98 13.80 -5.98
C GLU A 55 5.50 14.05 -5.66
N ARG A 56 5.22 15.15 -4.95
CA ARG A 56 3.88 15.49 -4.45
C ARG A 56 2.78 15.45 -5.51
N ALA A 57 2.99 16.07 -6.65
CA ALA A 57 2.01 16.14 -7.73
C ALA A 57 1.80 14.76 -8.35
N ASP A 58 2.88 14.03 -8.64
CA ASP A 58 2.82 12.69 -9.24
C ASP A 58 2.09 11.70 -8.32
N VAL A 59 2.39 11.70 -7.00
CA VAL A 59 1.69 10.86 -6.01
C VAL A 59 0.20 11.21 -5.94
N ASN A 60 -0.15 12.49 -5.97
CA ASN A 60 -1.55 12.92 -5.91
C ASN A 60 -2.33 12.54 -7.18
N GLU A 61 -1.74 12.73 -8.36
CA GLU A 61 -2.35 12.37 -9.64
C GLU A 61 -2.57 10.86 -9.73
N LEU A 62 -1.54 10.07 -9.39
CA LEU A 62 -1.66 8.61 -9.34
C LEU A 62 -2.74 8.17 -8.35
N TYR A 63 -2.75 8.72 -7.12
CA TYR A 63 -3.74 8.36 -6.11
C TYR A 63 -5.17 8.68 -6.55
N LEU A 64 -5.41 9.83 -7.20
CA LEU A 64 -6.72 10.17 -7.74
C LEU A 64 -7.17 9.17 -8.80
N SER A 65 -6.27 8.76 -9.70
CA SER A 65 -6.57 7.72 -10.69
C SER A 65 -6.86 6.37 -10.03
N ILE A 66 -6.13 6.01 -8.96
CA ILE A 66 -6.38 4.76 -8.25
C ILE A 66 -7.73 4.82 -7.56
N ALA A 67 -8.07 5.93 -6.88
CA ALA A 67 -9.33 6.07 -6.14
C ALA A 67 -10.61 5.93 -7.00
N GLU A 68 -10.50 6.05 -8.33
CA GLU A 68 -11.61 5.83 -9.28
C GLU A 68 -11.67 4.39 -9.83
N ASP A 69 -10.76 3.51 -9.44
CA ASP A 69 -10.69 2.15 -9.94
C ASP A 69 -11.88 1.30 -9.45
N ALA A 70 -12.61 0.66 -10.36
CA ALA A 70 -13.81 -0.10 -10.01
C ALA A 70 -13.53 -1.39 -9.19
N ARG A 71 -12.26 -1.78 -9.03
CA ARG A 71 -11.86 -2.96 -8.25
C ARG A 71 -11.94 -2.73 -6.75
N HIS A 72 -12.06 -1.48 -6.29
CA HIS A 72 -12.16 -1.16 -4.87
C HIS A 72 -13.07 0.06 -4.61
N ASP A 73 -13.52 0.19 -3.37
CA ASP A 73 -14.32 1.28 -2.85
C ASP A 73 -13.88 1.61 -1.40
N GLU A 74 -14.65 2.47 -0.72
CA GLU A 74 -14.40 2.89 0.67
C GLU A 74 -12.93 3.31 0.93
N VAL A 75 -12.40 4.14 0.03
CA VAL A 75 -11.00 4.58 0.09
C VAL A 75 -10.80 5.59 1.22
N VAL A 76 -9.87 5.28 2.14
CA VAL A 76 -9.58 6.11 3.33
C VAL A 76 -8.08 6.38 3.41
N ILE A 77 -7.71 7.66 3.41
CA ILE A 77 -6.33 8.10 3.67
C ILE A 77 -6.04 7.94 5.16
N ILE A 78 -5.02 7.17 5.50
CA ILE A 78 -4.53 6.99 6.86
C ILE A 78 -3.52 8.10 7.21
N SER A 79 -2.62 8.41 6.28
CA SER A 79 -1.64 9.49 6.45
C SER A 79 -1.16 10.07 5.12
N TYR A 80 -0.79 11.35 5.18
CA TYR A 80 -0.16 12.07 4.08
C TYR A 80 0.86 13.04 4.66
N GLN A 81 2.14 12.84 4.36
CA GLN A 81 3.22 13.62 4.97
C GLN A 81 4.37 13.87 3.99
N GLU A 82 5.11 14.95 4.22
CA GLU A 82 6.40 15.20 3.56
C GLU A 82 7.43 14.22 4.10
N ILE A 83 8.34 13.77 3.23
CA ILE A 83 9.43 12.85 3.58
C ILE A 83 10.75 13.35 2.99
N ASP A 84 11.84 13.13 3.73
CA ASP A 84 13.18 13.44 3.24
C ASP A 84 13.68 12.36 2.28
N GLU A 85 13.45 11.08 2.62
CA GLU A 85 13.88 9.93 1.83
C GLU A 85 12.75 8.88 1.72
N PRO A 86 12.55 8.27 0.54
CA PRO A 86 11.60 7.17 0.38
C PRO A 86 12.05 5.94 1.16
N MET A 87 11.11 5.32 1.86
CA MET A 87 11.32 4.09 2.63
C MET A 87 11.28 2.84 1.73
N PHE A 88 10.56 2.90 0.61
CA PHE A 88 10.32 1.78 -0.29
C PHE A 88 11.07 1.92 -1.62
N ASN A 89 12.17 2.66 -1.66
CA ASN A 89 12.92 3.00 -2.88
C ASN A 89 13.41 1.79 -3.71
N GLU A 90 13.48 0.60 -3.12
CA GLU A 90 13.80 -0.66 -3.82
C GLU A 90 12.63 -1.20 -4.66
N TRP A 91 11.42 -0.67 -4.47
CA TRP A 91 10.18 -1.24 -4.98
C TRP A 91 9.34 -0.22 -5.74
N GLN A 92 9.30 -0.32 -7.07
CA GLN A 92 8.34 0.47 -7.87
C GLN A 92 6.89 0.18 -7.44
N MET A 93 6.61 -1.08 -7.09
CA MET A 93 5.49 -1.49 -6.26
C MET A 93 5.76 -2.89 -5.71
N GLY A 94 6.12 -2.94 -4.43
CA GLY A 94 6.26 -4.19 -3.68
C GLY A 94 4.89 -4.78 -3.37
N PHE A 95 4.82 -6.09 -3.26
CA PHE A 95 3.58 -6.76 -2.88
C PHE A 95 3.86 -7.80 -1.80
N ALA A 96 3.07 -7.78 -0.74
CA ALA A 96 3.04 -8.85 0.25
C ALA A 96 1.62 -9.42 0.36
N PRO A 97 1.42 -10.72 0.05
CA PRO A 97 0.17 -11.38 0.36
C PRO A 97 0.02 -11.54 1.88
N ALA A 98 -1.18 -11.86 2.34
CA ALA A 98 -1.34 -12.38 3.68
C ALA A 98 -0.66 -13.74 3.81
N SER A 99 0.32 -13.82 4.69
CA SER A 99 1.00 -15.05 5.08
C SER A 99 1.06 -15.16 6.59
N ASP A 100 1.56 -16.30 7.12
CA ASP A 100 1.78 -16.46 8.56
C ASP A 100 2.67 -15.33 9.13
N HIS A 101 3.60 -14.83 8.30
CA HIS A 101 4.43 -13.69 8.67
C HIS A 101 3.62 -12.41 8.85
N PHE A 102 2.71 -12.11 7.93
CA PHE A 102 1.81 -10.96 8.01
C PHE A 102 0.99 -10.97 9.31
N TYR A 103 0.40 -12.13 9.65
CA TYR A 103 -0.39 -12.27 10.88
C TYR A 103 0.46 -12.16 12.16
N SER A 104 1.70 -12.66 12.13
CA SER A 104 2.66 -12.45 13.22
C SER A 104 2.94 -10.96 13.45
N LEU A 105 3.15 -10.20 12.36
CA LEU A 105 3.39 -8.77 12.43
C LEU A 105 2.20 -8.00 13.00
N LEU A 106 0.98 -8.34 12.60
CA LEU A 106 -0.24 -7.74 13.17
C LEU A 106 -0.34 -7.99 14.68
N SER A 107 -0.07 -9.21 15.12
CA SER A 107 -0.07 -9.55 16.55
C SER A 107 1.01 -8.78 17.32
N GLU A 108 2.21 -8.62 16.75
CA GLU A 108 3.29 -7.79 17.32
C GLU A 108 2.88 -6.31 17.47
N LEU A 109 2.03 -5.81 16.56
CA LEU A 109 1.48 -4.46 16.59
C LEU A 109 0.27 -4.30 17.54
N GLY A 110 -0.10 -5.36 18.26
CA GLY A 110 -1.18 -5.37 19.25
C GLY A 110 -2.58 -5.56 18.65
N GLN A 111 -2.67 -6.00 17.39
CA GLN A 111 -3.93 -6.22 16.70
C GLN A 111 -4.37 -7.68 16.81
N ASN A 112 -5.61 -7.90 17.25
CA ASN A 112 -6.20 -9.25 17.42
C ASN A 112 -7.06 -9.68 16.23
N SER A 113 -7.39 -8.74 15.34
CA SER A 113 -8.13 -8.96 14.09
C SER A 113 -7.57 -8.04 13.02
N PHE A 114 -7.77 -8.43 11.76
CA PHE A 114 -7.43 -7.56 10.64
C PHE A 114 -8.57 -6.55 10.41
N ASP A 115 -8.50 -5.45 11.15
CA ASP A 115 -9.33 -4.26 10.93
C ASP A 115 -8.42 -3.06 10.69
N LEU A 116 -8.26 -2.68 9.41
CA LEU A 116 -7.44 -1.55 9.03
C LEU A 116 -7.98 -0.20 9.54
N SER A 117 -9.28 -0.13 9.87
CA SER A 117 -9.86 1.09 10.42
C SER A 117 -9.38 1.38 11.85
N GLU A 118 -8.88 0.36 12.56
CA GLU A 118 -8.32 0.49 13.91
C GLU A 118 -6.79 0.73 13.89
N LEU A 119 -6.14 0.62 12.73
CA LEU A 119 -4.71 0.90 12.63
C LEU A 119 -4.43 2.40 12.68
N THR A 120 -3.52 2.79 13.57
CA THR A 120 -2.90 4.11 13.51
C THR A 120 -2.01 4.24 12.27
N ALA A 121 -1.75 5.48 11.85
CA ALA A 121 -0.81 5.77 10.77
C ALA A 121 0.58 5.15 10.98
N GLU A 122 1.07 5.15 12.23
CA GLU A 122 2.35 4.56 12.58
C GLU A 122 2.33 3.03 12.42
N GLN A 123 1.29 2.35 12.93
CA GLN A 123 1.16 0.90 12.81
C GLN A 123 1.01 0.45 11.34
N ALA A 124 0.18 1.15 10.56
CA ALA A 124 -0.02 0.84 9.14
C ALA A 124 1.28 0.97 8.34
N LEU A 125 2.02 2.07 8.56
CA LEU A 125 3.32 2.27 7.91
C LEU A 125 4.34 1.21 8.34
N LYS A 126 4.42 0.92 9.65
CA LYS A 126 5.35 -0.07 10.19
C LYS A 126 5.07 -1.48 9.69
N LEU A 127 3.80 -1.83 9.51
CA LEU A 127 3.40 -3.10 8.89
C LEU A 127 3.96 -3.19 7.47
N LEU A 128 3.70 -2.18 6.62
CA LEU A 128 4.20 -2.16 5.24
C LEU A 128 5.73 -2.18 5.18
N GLN A 129 6.40 -1.45 6.06
CA GLN A 129 7.87 -1.47 6.19
C GLN A 129 8.38 -2.87 6.47
N ARG A 130 7.86 -3.53 7.51
CA ARG A 130 8.28 -4.89 7.89
C ARG A 130 8.03 -5.91 6.77
N LEU A 131 6.95 -5.76 6.03
CA LEU A 131 6.66 -6.62 4.87
C LEU A 131 7.65 -6.40 3.72
N SER A 132 8.13 -5.17 3.53
CA SER A 132 9.12 -4.87 2.47
C SER A 132 10.52 -5.45 2.74
N GLU A 133 10.83 -5.77 4.00
CA GLU A 133 12.11 -6.37 4.41
C GLU A 133 12.14 -7.90 4.19
N SER A 134 11.00 -8.52 3.91
CA SER A 134 10.87 -9.96 3.63
C SER A 134 9.80 -10.21 2.56
N PRO A 135 10.05 -9.75 1.33
CA PRO A 135 9.13 -9.95 0.21
C PRO A 135 9.08 -11.45 -0.16
N GLU A 136 7.89 -12.00 -0.33
CA GLU A 136 7.67 -13.36 -0.86
C GLU A 136 7.86 -13.42 -2.39
#